data_AF-A0A1C5NJD0-F1
#
_entry.id   AF-A0A1C5NJD0-F1
#
_cell.length_a   1.000
_cell.length_b   1.000
_cell.length_c   1.000
_cell.angle_alpha   90.00
_cell.angle_beta   90.00
_cell.angle_gamma   90.00
#
_symmetry.space_group_name_H-M   'P 1'
#
loop_
_entity.id
_entity.type
_entity.pdbx_description
1 polymer ?
#
loop_
_entity_poly.entity_id
_entity_poly.type
_entity_poly.pdbx_seq_one_letter_code
_entity_poly.pdbx_strand_id
1 'polypeptide(L)'
;MTDSMDLKEIDRQEKIQAEILHSFHQTLKNEEFQIYFQPKVSPASGKISSAEVLVRWLHGGKMRWSPAVYIPLFEQNGFVISLDYYVYEKTFRWLQEFSRQLPADFRISLNVSPLHFEEPDILP
;
A
#
# COMPACT_ATOMS: atom_id res chain seq x y z
N MET A 1 17.93 -35.75 0.70
CA MET A 1 16.60 -35.34 0.20
C MET A 1 16.26 -33.90 0.61
N THR A 2 16.75 -33.42 1.76
CA THR A 2 16.54 -32.05 2.27
C THR A 2 17.11 -30.94 1.35
N ASP A 3 18.35 -31.05 0.85
CA ASP A 3 18.97 -30.01 -0.01
C ASP A 3 18.24 -29.75 -1.34
N SER A 4 17.54 -30.76 -1.89
CA SER A 4 16.84 -30.63 -3.17
C SER A 4 15.50 -29.89 -3.03
N MET A 5 14.88 -29.98 -1.85
CA MET A 5 13.66 -29.25 -1.54
C MET A 5 13.97 -27.77 -1.26
N ASP A 6 15.07 -27.49 -0.56
CA ASP A 6 15.47 -26.12 -0.22
C ASP A 6 15.87 -25.31 -1.47
N LEU A 7 16.59 -25.93 -2.43
CA LEU A 7 16.92 -25.26 -3.70
C LEU A 7 15.68 -24.89 -4.53
N LYS A 8 14.66 -25.74 -4.52
CA LYS A 8 13.41 -25.50 -5.27
C LYS A 8 12.58 -24.38 -4.63
N GLU A 9 12.58 -24.28 -3.31
CA GLU A 9 11.87 -23.22 -2.62
C GLU A 9 12.57 -21.88 -2.83
N ILE A 10 13.91 -21.83 -2.81
CA ILE A 10 14.68 -20.63 -3.12
C ILE A 10 14.39 -20.13 -4.55
N ASP A 11 14.49 -21.01 -5.55
CA ASP A 11 14.19 -20.66 -6.96
C ASP A 11 12.75 -20.16 -7.15
N ARG A 12 11.80 -20.71 -6.39
CA ARG A 12 10.41 -20.26 -6.40
C ARG A 12 10.26 -18.86 -5.80
N GLN A 13 10.90 -18.58 -4.68
CA GLN A 13 10.84 -17.27 -4.03
C GLN A 13 11.45 -16.19 -4.93
N GLU A 14 12.60 -16.46 -5.55
CA GLU A 14 13.24 -15.54 -6.49
C GLU A 14 12.33 -15.22 -7.68
N LYS A 15 11.65 -16.23 -8.24
CA LYS A 15 10.67 -16.02 -9.32
C LYS A 15 9.50 -15.14 -8.91
N ILE A 16 8.96 -15.33 -7.70
CA ILE A 16 7.85 -14.50 -7.18
C ILE A 16 8.31 -13.05 -7.00
N GLN A 17 9.49 -12.83 -6.44
CA GLN A 17 10.04 -11.48 -6.27
C GLN A 17 10.26 -10.78 -7.61
N ALA A 18 10.84 -11.49 -8.59
CA ALA A 18 11.01 -10.97 -9.95
C ALA A 18 9.67 -10.64 -10.61
N GLU A 19 8.64 -11.48 -10.44
CA GLU A 19 7.29 -11.20 -10.93
C GLU A 19 6.70 -9.93 -10.31
N ILE A 20 6.83 -9.77 -9.00
CA ILE A 20 6.34 -8.59 -8.27
C ILE A 20 7.02 -7.31 -8.78
N LEU A 21 8.35 -7.31 -8.88
CA LEU A 21 9.11 -6.14 -9.30
C LEU A 21 8.83 -5.77 -10.76
N HIS A 22 8.80 -6.74 -11.67
CA HIS A 22 8.54 -6.47 -13.09
C HIS A 22 7.10 -6.02 -13.37
N SER A 23 6.13 -6.37 -12.52
CA SER A 23 4.73 -5.99 -12.72
C SER A 23 4.39 -4.59 -12.21
N PHE A 24 5.24 -3.95 -11.41
CA PHE A 24 4.95 -2.69 -10.70
C PHE A 24 4.29 -1.61 -11.57
N HIS A 25 4.95 -1.19 -12.67
CA HIS A 25 4.43 -0.12 -13.53
C HIS A 25 3.11 -0.50 -14.22
N GLN A 26 2.96 -1.76 -14.63
CA GLN A 26 1.73 -2.24 -15.25
C GLN A 26 0.59 -2.30 -14.23
N THR A 27 0.87 -2.71 -13.00
CA THR A 27 -0.08 -2.74 -11.88
C THR A 27 -0.55 -1.34 -11.49
N LEU A 28 0.35 -0.34 -11.47
CA LEU A 28 -0.05 1.07 -11.31
C LEU A 28 -0.97 1.53 -12.45
N LYS A 29 -0.57 1.27 -13.70
CA LYS A 29 -1.34 1.66 -14.90
C LYS A 29 -2.73 1.02 -14.95
N ASN A 30 -2.84 -0.23 -14.50
CA ASN A 30 -4.10 -0.98 -14.46
C ASN A 30 -4.97 -0.63 -13.24
N GLU A 31 -4.52 0.29 -12.38
CA GLU A 31 -5.17 0.63 -11.11
C GLU A 31 -5.41 -0.61 -10.22
N GLU A 32 -4.49 -1.57 -10.26
CA GLU A 32 -4.58 -2.79 -9.45
C GLU A 32 -4.22 -2.54 -7.98
N PHE A 33 -3.46 -1.47 -7.70
CA PHE A 33 -3.31 -0.94 -6.35
C PHE A 33 -4.55 -0.13 -5.98
N GLN A 34 -5.25 -0.58 -4.95
CA GLN A 34 -6.50 -0.01 -4.47
C GLN A 34 -6.33 0.45 -3.02
N ILE A 35 -7.01 1.54 -2.65
CA ILE A 35 -7.01 2.05 -1.28
C ILE A 35 -8.21 1.48 -0.51
N TYR A 36 -7.95 1.01 0.70
CA TYR A 36 -8.97 0.55 1.65
C TYR A 36 -8.89 1.42 2.90
N PHE A 37 -10.05 1.71 3.50
CA PHE A 37 -10.14 2.49 4.73
C PHE A 37 -10.45 1.57 5.90
N GLN A 38 -9.57 1.54 6.90
CA GLN A 38 -9.82 0.87 8.17
C GLN A 38 -10.33 1.88 9.20
N PRO A 39 -11.61 1.82 9.63
CA PRO A 39 -12.15 2.77 10.59
C PRO A 39 -11.48 2.65 11.97
N LYS A 40 -11.23 3.80 12.60
CA LYS A 40 -10.76 3.94 13.99
C LYS A 40 -11.91 4.46 14.85
N VAL A 41 -12.35 3.62 15.78
CA VAL A 41 -13.48 3.90 16.67
C VAL A 41 -12.98 4.51 17.97
N SER A 42 -13.57 5.63 18.37
CA SER A 42 -13.31 6.25 19.68
C SER A 42 -13.85 5.34 20.79
N PRO A 43 -13.00 4.86 21.73
CA PRO A 43 -13.45 3.98 22.81
C PRO A 43 -14.46 4.66 23.73
N ALA A 44 -14.35 5.98 23.92
CA ALA A 44 -15.21 6.76 24.81
C ALA A 44 -16.60 7.01 24.21
N SER A 45 -16.72 7.17 22.89
CA SER A 45 -17.99 7.56 22.24
C SER A 45 -18.60 6.48 21.36
N GLY A 46 -17.86 5.42 21.02
CA GLY A 46 -18.26 4.39 20.06
C GLY A 46 -18.36 4.90 18.61
N LYS A 47 -18.01 6.15 18.34
CA LYS A 47 -18.10 6.76 17.01
C LYS A 47 -16.82 6.56 16.20
N ILE A 48 -16.96 6.39 14.89
CA ILE A 48 -15.84 6.45 13.96
C ILE A 48 -15.37 7.90 13.89
N SER A 49 -14.08 8.14 14.18
CA SER A 49 -13.49 9.47 14.22
C SER A 49 -12.35 9.65 13.22
N SER A 50 -11.79 8.55 12.74
CA SER A 50 -10.74 8.55 11.73
C SER A 50 -10.72 7.24 10.98
N ALA A 51 -9.94 7.16 9.91
CA ALA A 51 -9.62 5.91 9.24
C ALA A 51 -8.15 5.87 8.84
N GLU A 52 -7.59 4.68 8.77
CA GLU A 52 -6.28 4.45 8.16
C GLU A 52 -6.44 3.98 6.72
N VAL A 53 -5.66 4.57 5.83
CA VAL A 53 -5.59 4.14 4.44
C VAL A 53 -4.55 3.03 4.30
N LEU A 54 -5.01 1.93 3.74
CA LEU A 54 -4.21 0.74 3.52
C LEU A 54 -4.27 0.37 2.04
N VAL A 55 -3.11 0.21 1.42
CA VAL A 55 -3.00 -0.24 0.03
C VAL A 55 -3.27 -1.75 -0.07
N ARG A 56 -3.96 -2.16 -1.13
CA ARG A 56 -4.23 -3.56 -1.49
C ARG A 56 -3.89 -3.77 -2.96
N TRP A 57 -3.16 -4.83 -3.26
CA TRP A 57 -2.93 -5.25 -4.63
C TRP A 57 -3.99 -6.26 -5.03
N LEU A 58 -4.89 -5.83 -5.91
CA LEU A 58 -5.95 -6.67 -6.45
C LEU A 58 -5.70 -6.99 -7.93
N HIS A 59 -6.03 -8.21 -8.34
CA HIS A 59 -6.11 -8.59 -9.75
C HIS A 59 -7.41 -9.35 -9.98
N GLY A 60 -8.24 -8.88 -10.93
CA GLY A 60 -9.57 -9.45 -11.15
C GLY A 60 -10.47 -9.44 -9.91
N GLY A 61 -10.35 -8.40 -9.06
CA GLY A 61 -11.14 -8.25 -7.82
C GLY A 61 -10.70 -9.15 -6.66
N LYS A 62 -9.63 -9.92 -6.80
CA LYS A 62 -9.07 -10.76 -5.72
C LYS A 62 -7.72 -10.24 -5.28
N MET A 63 -7.38 -10.42 -4.00
CA MET A 63 -6.04 -10.09 -3.50
C MET A 63 -5.00 -10.91 -4.25
N ARG A 64 -4.12 -10.23 -4.99
CA ARG A 64 -3.02 -10.88 -5.72
C ARG A 64 -1.86 -11.18 -4.77
N TRP A 65 -1.40 -10.17 -4.05
CA TRP A 65 -0.30 -10.25 -3.09
C TRP A 65 -0.62 -9.46 -1.82
N SER A 66 -0.22 -10.01 -0.67
CA SER A 66 -0.30 -9.31 0.61
C SER A 66 0.71 -8.15 0.63
N PRO A 67 0.39 -6.99 1.25
CA PRO A 67 1.35 -5.90 1.47
C PRO A 67 2.65 -6.35 2.13
N ALA A 68 2.58 -7.31 3.06
CA ALA A 68 3.75 -7.87 3.72
C ALA A 68 4.73 -8.58 2.76
N VAL A 69 4.27 -8.96 1.57
CA VAL A 69 5.10 -9.64 0.55
C VAL A 69 5.78 -8.61 -0.36
N TYR A 70 5.07 -7.57 -0.81
CA TYR A 70 5.60 -6.66 -1.83
C TYR A 70 6.18 -5.35 -1.28
N ILE A 71 5.73 -4.84 -0.13
CA ILE A 71 6.25 -3.58 0.43
C ILE A 71 7.76 -3.66 0.69
N PRO A 72 8.31 -4.72 1.34
CA PRO A 72 9.75 -4.82 1.56
C PRO A 72 10.57 -4.82 0.26
N LEU A 73 10.04 -5.45 -0.80
CA LEU A 73 10.70 -5.48 -2.11
C LEU A 73 10.73 -4.08 -2.74
N PHE A 74 9.64 -3.33 -2.59
CA PHE A 74 9.51 -1.96 -3.09
C PHE A 74 10.34 -0.96 -2.29
N GLU A 75 10.52 -1.17 -0.98
CA GLU A 75 11.44 -0.38 -0.16
C GLU A 75 12.88 -0.57 -0.64
N GLN A 76 13.31 -1.81 -0.87
CA GLN A 76 14.67 -2.12 -1.33
C GLN A 76 15.01 -1.54 -2.72
N ASN A 77 14.01 -1.33 -3.58
CA ASN A 77 14.20 -0.87 -4.96
C ASN A 77 13.68 0.56 -5.21
N GLY A 78 13.21 1.26 -4.17
CA GLY A 78 12.68 2.63 -4.26
C GLY A 78 11.28 2.76 -4.86
N PHE A 79 10.66 1.68 -5.33
CA PHE A 79 9.28 1.70 -5.84
C PHE A 79 8.23 2.10 -4.80
N VAL A 80 8.54 1.96 -3.51
CA VAL A 80 7.62 2.32 -2.43
C VAL A 80 7.27 3.80 -2.46
N ILE A 81 8.21 4.68 -2.86
CA ILE A 81 7.97 6.13 -2.97
C ILE A 81 6.90 6.42 -4.03
N SER A 82 7.01 5.77 -5.19
CA SER A 82 6.01 5.90 -6.25
C SER A 82 4.65 5.33 -5.85
N LEU A 83 4.65 4.24 -5.07
CA LEU A 83 3.42 3.67 -4.51
C LEU A 83 2.77 4.60 -3.48
N ASP A 84 3.55 5.21 -2.59
CA ASP A 84 3.09 6.14 -1.57
C ASP A 84 2.43 7.36 -2.23
N TYR A 85 3.07 7.99 -3.21
CA TYR A 85 2.46 9.10 -3.97
C TYR A 85 1.17 8.70 -4.68
N TYR A 86 1.11 7.50 -5.27
CA TYR A 86 -0.11 6.98 -5.86
C TYR A 86 -1.24 6.83 -4.82
N VAL A 87 -0.92 6.32 -3.62
CA VAL A 87 -1.87 6.19 -2.51
C VAL A 87 -2.32 7.57 -2.00
N TYR A 88 -1.42 8.54 -1.89
CA TYR A 88 -1.74 9.90 -1.46
C TYR A 88 -2.69 10.57 -2.44
N GLU A 89 -2.40 10.48 -3.73
CA GLU A 89 -3.23 11.04 -4.77
C GLU A 89 -4.65 10.46 -4.74
N LYS A 90 -4.78 9.13 -4.69
CA LYS A 90 -6.09 8.45 -4.58
C LYS A 90 -6.83 8.87 -3.29
N THR A 91 -6.11 9.01 -2.17
CA THR A 91 -6.69 9.43 -0.89
C THR A 91 -7.20 10.88 -0.93
N PHE A 92 -6.43 11.80 -1.48
CA PHE A 92 -6.82 13.21 -1.57
C PHE A 92 -7.98 13.42 -2.53
N ARG A 93 -8.02 12.69 -3.65
CA ARG A 93 -9.20 12.69 -4.54
C ARG A 93 -10.45 12.18 -3.81
N TRP A 94 -10.32 11.09 -3.05
CA TRP A 94 -11.43 10.58 -2.23
C TRP A 94 -11.88 11.61 -1.18
N LEU A 95 -10.94 12.25 -0.46
CA LEU A 95 -11.27 13.31 0.50
C LEU A 95 -11.99 14.49 -0.16
N GLN A 96 -11.55 14.92 -1.35
CA GLN A 96 -12.21 15.98 -2.08
C GLN A 96 -13.67 15.64 -2.39
N GLU A 97 -13.94 14.41 -2.84
CA GLU A 97 -15.28 13.92 -3.18
C GLU A 97 -16.19 13.77 -1.95
N PHE A 98 -15.66 13.26 -0.83
CA PHE A 98 -16.46 12.86 0.33
C PHE A 98 -16.38 13.82 1.53
N SER A 99 -15.54 14.86 1.51
CA SER A 99 -15.33 15.80 2.62
C SER A 99 -16.61 16.33 3.27
N ARG A 100 -17.63 16.66 2.46
CA ARG A 100 -18.93 17.19 2.95
C ARG A 100 -19.82 16.16 3.65
N GLN A 101 -19.54 14.87 3.46
CA GLN A 101 -20.29 13.76 4.05
C GLN A 101 -19.62 13.25 5.34
N LEU A 102 -18.36 13.62 5.56
CA LEU A 102 -17.57 13.22 6.72
C LEU A 102 -17.82 14.15 7.91
N PRO A 103 -17.65 13.66 9.15
CA PRO A 103 -17.58 14.53 10.31
C PRO A 103 -16.54 15.64 10.12
N ALA A 104 -16.81 16.85 10.64
CA ALA A 104 -15.90 17.99 10.49
C ALA A 104 -14.47 17.71 10.99
N ASP A 105 -14.35 16.90 12.04
CA ASP A 105 -13.06 16.52 12.65
C ASP A 105 -12.56 15.15 12.19
N PHE A 106 -13.10 14.59 11.10
CA PHE A 106 -12.69 13.29 10.60
C PHE A 106 -11.26 13.34 10.07
N ARG A 107 -10.41 12.42 10.54
CA ARG A 107 -9.00 12.35 10.13
C ARG A 107 -8.71 11.11 9.31
N ILE A 108 -7.77 11.25 8.37
CA ILE A 108 -7.21 10.11 7.65
C ILE A 108 -5.74 9.96 8.02
N SER A 109 -5.34 8.73 8.35
CA SER A 109 -3.93 8.35 8.51
C SER A 109 -3.44 7.73 7.20
N LEU A 110 -2.33 8.24 6.69
CA LEU A 110 -1.58 7.65 5.59
C LEU A 110 -0.29 7.04 6.15
N ASN A 111 0.11 5.91 5.56
CA ASN A 111 1.41 5.31 5.83
C ASN A 111 2.48 6.04 5.00
N VAL A 112 3.68 6.18 5.55
CA VAL A 112 4.81 6.85 4.92
C VAL A 112 6.02 5.93 5.05
N SER A 113 6.61 5.56 3.92
CA SER A 113 7.82 4.75 3.92
C SER A 113 9.01 5.52 4.54
N PRO A 114 9.89 4.85 5.30
CA PRO A 114 11.11 5.45 5.84
C PRO A 114 11.99 6.13 4.77
N LEU A 115 11.96 5.64 3.52
CA LEU A 115 12.74 6.19 2.42
C LEU A 115 12.38 7.65 2.10
N HIS A 116 11.15 8.09 2.39
CA HIS A 116 10.80 9.51 2.27
C HIS A 116 11.66 10.38 3.18
N PHE A 117 12.15 9.87 4.31
CA PHE A 117 12.97 10.64 5.25
C PHE A 117 14.44 10.77 4.84
N GLU A 118 14.85 10.09 3.78
CA GLU A 118 16.18 10.20 3.19
C GLU A 118 16.23 11.26 2.08
N GLU A 119 15.07 11.74 1.59
CA GLU A 119 14.98 12.84 0.62
C GLU A 119 14.94 14.21 1.34
N PRO A 120 15.71 15.23 0.91
CA PRO A 120 15.78 16.52 1.61
C PRO A 120 14.47 17.33 1.66
N ASP A 121 13.48 17.02 0.82
CA ASP A 121 12.26 17.81 0.62
C ASP A 121 10.99 16.98 0.88
N ILE A 122 10.67 16.72 2.15
CA ILE A 122 9.60 15.77 2.55
C ILE A 122 8.24 16.44 2.77
N LEU A 123 8.07 17.70 2.38
CA LEU A 123 6.83 18.44 2.67
C LEU A 123 6.26 19.08 1.41
N PRO A 124 5.03 18.74 0.99
CA PRO A 124 4.21 19.64 0.20
C PRO A 124 3.75 20.86 1.02
#